data_AF-A0A9D9MB78-F1
#
_entry.id   AF-A0A9D9MB78-F1
#
_cell.length_a   1.000
_cell.length_b   1.000
_cell.length_c   1.000
_cell.angle_alpha   90.00
_cell.angle_beta   90.00
_cell.angle_gamma   90.00
#
_symmetry.space_group_name_H-M   'P 1'
#
loop_
_entity.id
_entity.type
_entity.pdbx_description
1 polymer ?
#
loop_
_entity_poly.entity_id
_entity_poly.type
_entity_poly.pdbx_seq_one_letter_code
_entity_poly.pdbx_strand_id
1 'polypeptide(L)'
;MNPQQTNTLARLITEKYIAAAPDKAAQTLAALATHEGVLLLTGLKAQSLIAVLNRMEPAKAAAILRRLPFKQAQYVLTHLEVPQAAKLWKEFATPYQERLKSTLPAAFVELLTAASGFAADSVGCAMQTDFVAVSTEEKVSDLVARLKNLPRPKLPLACFVQGKNGELKGIIRTVELAFFSPSALCGSVMGKPTHTLRPQDTLQAAQKIFAAGHVQLLPVVNEEKILIGVLAPQGVVTSSKKTLWQKLKG
;
A
#
# COMPACT_ATOMS: atom_id res chain seq x y z
N MET A 1 -26.50 -27.75 9.89
CA MET A 1 -25.22 -27.03 10.08
C MET A 1 -25.48 -25.78 10.91
N ASN A 2 -24.65 -25.51 11.92
CA ASN A 2 -24.77 -24.31 12.75
C ASN A 2 -24.46 -23.06 11.89
N PRO A 3 -25.29 -21.99 11.90
CA PRO A 3 -25.06 -20.77 11.10
C PRO A 3 -23.64 -20.18 11.21
N GLN A 4 -22.98 -20.31 12.37
CA GLN A 4 -21.60 -19.85 12.58
C GLN A 4 -20.55 -20.70 11.82
N GLN A 5 -20.81 -21.99 11.62
CA GLN A 5 -19.92 -22.88 10.87
C GLN A 5 -20.02 -22.64 9.36
N THR A 6 -21.22 -22.39 8.86
CA THR A 6 -21.47 -22.06 7.44
C THR A 6 -20.76 -20.77 7.04
N ASN A 7 -20.83 -19.74 7.89
CA ASN A 7 -20.14 -18.46 7.64
C ASN A 7 -18.60 -18.61 7.61
N THR A 8 -18.06 -19.47 8.48
CA THR A 8 -16.61 -19.73 8.54
C THR A 8 -16.08 -20.43 7.29
N LEU A 9 -16.81 -21.43 6.78
CA LEU A 9 -16.42 -22.16 5.56
C LEU A 9 -16.53 -21.28 4.31
N ALA A 10 -17.61 -20.52 4.17
CA ALA A 10 -17.79 -19.58 3.06
C ALA A 10 -16.63 -18.58 3.00
N ARG A 11 -16.23 -18.04 4.15
CA ARG A 11 -15.08 -17.14 4.27
C ARG A 11 -13.78 -17.79 3.80
N LEU A 12 -13.48 -19.01 4.28
CA LEU A 12 -12.25 -19.72 3.92
C LEU A 12 -12.19 -20.03 2.41
N ILE A 13 -13.28 -20.53 1.84
CA ILE A 13 -13.39 -20.81 0.40
C ILE A 13 -13.19 -19.53 -0.40
N THR A 14 -13.80 -18.43 0.05
CA THR A 14 -13.66 -17.13 -0.61
C THR A 14 -12.21 -16.62 -0.56
N GLU A 15 -11.54 -16.67 0.59
CA GLU A 15 -10.11 -16.31 0.68
C GLU A 15 -9.23 -17.18 -0.24
N LYS A 16 -9.49 -18.49 -0.30
CA LYS A 16 -8.74 -19.41 -1.15
C LYS A 16 -8.99 -19.15 -2.63
N TYR A 17 -10.24 -18.86 -3.02
CA TYR A 17 -10.58 -18.52 -4.40
C TYR A 17 -9.89 -17.22 -4.83
N ILE A 18 -9.95 -16.18 -3.99
CA ILE A 18 -9.27 -14.90 -4.22
C ILE A 18 -7.76 -15.11 -4.39
N ALA A 19 -7.14 -15.88 -3.49
CA ALA A 19 -5.70 -16.13 -3.55
C ALA A 19 -5.29 -16.91 -4.81
N ALA A 20 -6.12 -17.85 -5.27
CA ALA A 20 -5.83 -18.68 -6.44
C ALA A 20 -6.08 -17.97 -7.78
N ALA A 21 -7.13 -17.13 -7.87
CA ALA A 21 -7.55 -16.49 -9.11
C ALA A 21 -8.15 -15.09 -8.84
N PRO A 22 -7.34 -14.08 -8.49
CA PRO A 22 -7.83 -12.78 -8.04
C PRO A 22 -8.65 -12.03 -9.10
N ASP A 23 -8.27 -12.13 -10.38
CA ASP A 23 -9.01 -11.48 -11.49
C ASP A 23 -10.40 -12.09 -11.68
N LYS A 24 -10.49 -13.43 -11.72
CA LYS A 24 -11.77 -14.14 -11.85
C LYS A 24 -12.63 -13.92 -10.60
N ALA A 25 -12.02 -13.93 -9.42
CA ALA A 25 -12.72 -13.66 -8.17
C ALA A 25 -13.31 -12.25 -8.14
N ALA A 26 -12.55 -11.24 -8.55
CA ALA A 26 -13.03 -9.87 -8.65
C ALA A 26 -14.20 -9.73 -9.62
N GLN A 27 -14.10 -10.32 -10.81
CA GLN A 27 -15.20 -10.33 -11.79
C GLN A 27 -16.46 -11.00 -11.25
N THR A 28 -16.30 -12.19 -10.65
CA THR A 28 -17.42 -12.97 -10.10
C THR A 28 -18.12 -12.21 -8.97
N LEU A 29 -17.34 -11.70 -8.02
CA LEU A 29 -17.86 -10.96 -6.86
C LEU A 29 -18.44 -9.58 -7.27
N ALA A 30 -17.95 -8.98 -8.36
CA ALA A 30 -18.48 -7.73 -8.87
C ALA A 30 -19.85 -7.90 -9.55
N ALA A 31 -20.09 -9.06 -10.16
CA ALA A 31 -21.35 -9.41 -10.80
C ALA A 31 -22.50 -9.62 -9.80
N LEU A 32 -22.19 -9.95 -8.53
CA LEU A 32 -23.17 -10.10 -7.47
C LEU A 32 -23.83 -8.76 -7.13
N ALA A 33 -25.00 -8.80 -6.48
CA ALA A 33 -25.57 -7.59 -5.90
C ALA A 33 -24.63 -7.06 -4.80
N THR A 34 -24.59 -5.73 -4.60
CA THR A 34 -23.57 -5.13 -3.72
C THR A 34 -23.69 -5.59 -2.26
N HIS A 35 -24.90 -5.91 -1.80
CA HIS A 35 -25.11 -6.44 -0.46
C HIS A 35 -24.56 -7.87 -0.31
N GLU A 36 -24.69 -8.71 -1.33
CA GLU A 36 -24.11 -10.07 -1.37
C GLU A 36 -22.58 -10.01 -1.40
N GLY A 37 -22.02 -9.13 -2.23
CA GLY A 37 -20.58 -8.90 -2.29
C GLY A 37 -20.03 -8.43 -0.93
N VAL A 38 -20.72 -7.51 -0.25
CA VAL A 38 -20.33 -7.09 1.10
C VAL A 38 -20.43 -8.24 2.09
N LEU A 39 -21.47 -9.08 2.03
CA LEU A 39 -21.62 -10.22 2.94
C LEU A 39 -20.44 -11.21 2.81
N LEU A 40 -20.00 -11.51 1.59
CA LEU A 40 -18.90 -12.43 1.32
C LEU A 40 -17.53 -11.83 1.65
N LEU A 41 -17.38 -10.51 1.46
CA LEU A 41 -16.12 -9.81 1.68
C LEU A 41 -15.91 -9.38 3.13
N THR A 42 -16.99 -9.19 3.89
CA THR A 42 -16.91 -8.78 5.30
C THR A 42 -16.26 -9.88 6.14
N GLY A 43 -15.27 -9.50 6.95
CA GLY A 43 -14.54 -10.44 7.81
C GLY A 43 -13.42 -11.22 7.14
N LEU A 44 -13.21 -11.05 5.82
CA LEU A 44 -11.99 -11.51 5.14
C LEU A 44 -10.76 -10.73 5.62
N LYS A 45 -9.59 -11.35 5.49
CA LYS A 45 -8.31 -10.65 5.68
C LYS A 45 -8.18 -9.49 4.70
N ALA A 46 -7.54 -8.42 5.16
CA ALA A 46 -7.32 -7.23 4.35
C ALA A 46 -6.58 -7.53 3.03
N GLN A 47 -5.64 -8.49 3.02
CA GLN A 47 -4.94 -8.91 1.81
C GLN A 47 -5.89 -9.42 0.72
N SER A 48 -6.90 -10.22 1.11
CA SER A 48 -7.92 -10.72 0.17
C SER A 48 -8.80 -9.58 -0.35
N LEU A 49 -9.18 -8.64 0.53
CA LEU A 49 -9.93 -7.45 0.14
C LEU A 49 -9.16 -6.60 -0.86
N ILE A 50 -7.90 -6.27 -0.57
CA ILE A 50 -7.01 -5.49 -1.44
C ILE A 50 -6.87 -6.17 -2.80
N ALA A 51 -6.57 -7.48 -2.81
CA ALA A 51 -6.37 -8.24 -4.04
C ALA A 51 -7.58 -8.20 -4.99
N VAL A 52 -8.79 -8.27 -4.43
CA VAL A 52 -10.05 -8.20 -5.18
C VAL A 52 -10.38 -6.78 -5.59
N LEU A 53 -10.35 -5.83 -4.65
CA LEU A 53 -10.76 -4.45 -4.91
C LEU A 53 -9.84 -3.74 -5.89
N ASN A 54 -8.55 -4.09 -5.96
CA ASN A 54 -7.63 -3.61 -7.02
C ASN A 54 -8.08 -3.98 -8.43
N ARG A 55 -8.88 -5.03 -8.58
CA ARG A 55 -9.30 -5.62 -9.88
C ARG A 55 -10.78 -5.42 -10.19
N MET A 56 -11.52 -4.79 -9.28
CA MET A 56 -12.93 -4.48 -9.47
C MET A 56 -13.10 -3.12 -10.16
N GLU A 57 -14.20 -2.97 -10.88
CA GLU A 57 -14.62 -1.66 -11.39
C GLU A 57 -14.75 -0.63 -10.24
N PRO A 58 -14.23 0.61 -10.41
CA PRO A 58 -14.11 1.58 -9.31
C PRO A 58 -15.42 1.86 -8.58
N ALA A 59 -16.51 2.08 -9.30
CA ALA A 59 -17.82 2.35 -8.70
C ALA A 59 -18.30 1.20 -7.79
N LYS A 60 -18.10 -0.05 -8.22
CA LYS A 60 -18.45 -1.24 -7.44
C LYS A 60 -17.55 -1.39 -6.22
N ALA A 61 -16.25 -1.24 -6.40
CA ALA A 61 -15.26 -1.33 -5.33
C ALA A 61 -15.49 -0.26 -4.25
N ALA A 62 -15.78 0.98 -4.66
CA ALA A 62 -16.12 2.08 -3.75
C ALA A 62 -17.41 1.79 -2.98
N ALA A 63 -18.44 1.26 -3.64
CA ALA A 63 -19.71 0.90 -3.01
C ALA A 63 -19.59 -0.23 -1.99
N ILE A 64 -18.64 -1.15 -2.18
CA ILE A 64 -18.30 -2.22 -1.22
C ILE A 64 -17.48 -1.62 -0.07
N LEU A 65 -16.39 -0.90 -0.38
CA LEU A 65 -15.46 -0.36 0.60
C LEU A 65 -16.16 0.55 1.62
N ARG A 66 -17.10 1.38 1.17
CA ARG A 66 -17.89 2.28 2.02
C ARG A 66 -18.81 1.56 3.02
N ARG A 67 -19.15 0.29 2.76
CA ARG A 67 -19.99 -0.56 3.62
C ARG A 67 -19.17 -1.42 4.60
N LEU A 68 -17.85 -1.46 4.46
CA LEU A 68 -16.98 -2.10 5.45
C LEU A 68 -16.89 -1.25 6.72
N PRO A 69 -16.54 -1.85 7.88
CA PRO A 69 -16.21 -1.09 9.08
C PRO A 69 -15.18 0.01 8.78
N PHE A 70 -15.43 1.22 9.27
CA PHE A 70 -14.68 2.41 8.84
C PHE A 70 -13.15 2.27 8.96
N LYS A 71 -12.65 1.73 10.09
CA LYS A 71 -11.22 1.45 10.28
C LYS A 71 -10.64 0.49 9.25
N GLN A 72 -11.41 -0.54 8.89
CA GLN A 72 -11.01 -1.50 7.86
C GLN A 72 -11.04 -0.86 6.47
N ALA A 73 -12.03 -0.02 6.18
CA ALA A 73 -12.12 0.71 4.92
C ALA A 73 -10.91 1.66 4.73
N GLN A 74 -10.53 2.40 5.77
CA GLN A 74 -9.33 3.24 5.76
C GLN A 74 -8.07 2.42 5.50
N TYR A 75 -7.89 1.33 6.26
CA TYR A 75 -6.74 0.45 6.10
C TYR A 75 -6.67 -0.13 4.68
N VAL A 76 -7.78 -0.64 4.16
CA VAL A 76 -7.81 -1.21 2.80
C VAL A 76 -7.50 -0.13 1.76
N LEU A 77 -8.13 1.05 1.84
CA LEU A 77 -7.90 2.15 0.91
C LEU A 77 -6.42 2.56 0.82
N THR A 78 -5.72 2.62 1.96
CA THR A 78 -4.29 2.99 2.01
C THR A 78 -3.34 1.88 1.55
N HIS A 79 -3.85 0.68 1.26
CA HIS A 79 -3.05 -0.44 0.75
C HIS A 79 -3.49 -0.88 -0.66
N LEU A 80 -4.49 -0.21 -1.25
CA LEU A 80 -4.80 -0.38 -2.66
C LEU A 80 -3.67 0.20 -3.52
N GLU A 81 -3.60 -0.25 -4.77
CA GLU A 81 -2.74 0.38 -5.76
C GLU A 81 -3.18 1.85 -5.94
N VAL A 82 -2.22 2.78 -5.98
CA VAL A 82 -2.49 4.23 -6.04
C VAL A 82 -3.48 4.60 -7.15
N PRO A 83 -3.36 4.07 -8.40
CA PRO A 83 -4.33 4.36 -9.45
C PRO A 83 -5.76 3.91 -9.09
N GLN A 84 -5.91 2.75 -8.44
CA GLN A 84 -7.22 2.27 -8.02
C GLN A 84 -7.76 3.10 -6.86
N ALA A 85 -6.96 3.34 -5.83
CA ALA A 85 -7.35 4.15 -4.67
C ALA A 85 -7.86 5.54 -5.11
N ALA A 86 -7.17 6.17 -6.07
CA ALA A 86 -7.54 7.46 -6.64
C ALA A 86 -8.86 7.42 -7.42
N LYS A 87 -9.11 6.33 -8.17
CA LYS A 87 -10.41 6.14 -8.85
C LYS A 87 -11.54 5.97 -7.82
N LEU A 88 -11.36 5.12 -6.82
CA LEU A 88 -12.34 4.94 -5.74
C LEU A 88 -12.60 6.24 -4.98
N TRP A 89 -11.57 7.05 -4.76
CA TRP A 89 -11.69 8.35 -4.14
C TRP A 89 -12.71 9.24 -4.87
N LYS A 90 -12.67 9.27 -6.21
CA LYS A 90 -13.58 10.05 -7.06
C LYS A 90 -15.02 9.53 -7.04
N GLU A 91 -15.22 8.24 -6.77
CA GLU A 91 -16.55 7.62 -6.66
C GLU A 91 -17.23 7.89 -5.31
N PHE A 92 -16.48 8.35 -4.30
CA PHE A 92 -17.06 8.66 -3.00
C PHE A 92 -17.79 10.00 -2.99
N ALA A 93 -18.98 10.01 -2.37
CA ALA A 93 -19.69 11.25 -2.08
C ALA A 93 -18.89 12.13 -1.10
N THR A 94 -19.02 13.45 -1.25
CA THR A 94 -18.31 14.46 -0.44
C THR A 94 -18.35 14.20 1.07
N PRO A 95 -19.50 13.84 1.70
CA PRO A 95 -19.52 13.58 3.14
C PRO A 95 -18.61 12.43 3.58
N TYR A 96 -18.43 11.42 2.73
CA TYR A 96 -17.54 10.29 3.02
C TYR A 96 -16.07 10.67 2.79
N GLN A 97 -15.77 11.46 1.76
CA GLN A 97 -14.43 12.02 1.54
C GLN A 97 -14.00 12.86 2.73
N GLU A 98 -14.82 13.79 3.21
CA GLU A 98 -14.50 14.63 4.38
C GLU A 98 -14.24 13.81 5.64
N ARG A 99 -15.02 12.75 5.85
CA ARG A 99 -14.80 11.82 6.96
C ARG A 99 -13.46 11.06 6.83
N LEU A 100 -13.05 10.71 5.61
CA LEU A 100 -11.73 10.10 5.38
C LEU A 100 -10.61 11.13 5.56
N LYS A 101 -10.78 12.38 5.09
CA LYS A 101 -9.79 13.46 5.24
C LYS A 101 -9.46 13.76 6.70
N SER A 102 -10.43 13.67 7.61
CA SER A 102 -10.19 13.94 9.04
C SER A 102 -9.37 12.87 9.76
N THR A 103 -9.04 11.76 9.08
CA THR A 103 -8.38 10.60 9.70
C THR A 103 -7.21 10.04 8.90
N LEU A 104 -7.19 10.24 7.58
CA LEU A 104 -6.08 9.87 6.73
C LEU A 104 -4.97 10.95 6.78
N PRO A 105 -3.70 10.57 6.55
CA PRO A 105 -2.63 11.56 6.40
C PRO A 105 -2.91 12.52 5.26
N ALA A 106 -2.69 13.82 5.47
CA ALA A 106 -2.92 14.86 4.45
C ALA A 106 -2.18 14.57 3.14
N ALA A 107 -0.90 14.17 3.23
CA ALA A 107 -0.10 13.83 2.05
C ALA A 107 -0.65 12.63 1.25
N PHE A 108 -1.36 11.70 1.91
CA PHE A 108 -2.03 10.60 1.20
C PHE A 108 -3.28 11.10 0.45
N VAL A 109 -4.06 12.00 1.04
CA VAL A 109 -5.23 12.62 0.38
C VAL A 109 -4.80 13.44 -0.84
N GLU A 110 -3.73 14.22 -0.71
CA GLU A 110 -3.12 14.97 -1.81
C GLU A 110 -2.66 14.03 -2.92
N LEU A 111 -2.00 12.92 -2.56
CA LEU A 111 -1.60 11.88 -3.49
C LEU A 111 -2.79 11.32 -4.29
N LEU A 112 -3.90 10.99 -3.64
CA LEU A 112 -5.11 10.47 -4.32
C LEU A 112 -5.65 11.45 -5.36
N THR A 113 -5.55 12.75 -5.08
CA THR A 113 -6.01 13.81 -5.97
C THR A 113 -5.04 14.02 -7.14
N ALA A 114 -3.73 13.96 -6.87
CA ALA A 114 -2.67 14.12 -7.86
C ALA A 114 -2.52 12.90 -8.80
N ALA A 115 -2.93 11.71 -8.36
CA ALA A 115 -2.67 10.45 -9.05
C ALA A 115 -3.22 10.37 -10.48
N SER A 116 -4.26 11.13 -10.84
CA SER A 116 -4.72 11.17 -12.25
C SER A 116 -3.76 11.86 -13.21
N GLY A 117 -2.78 12.62 -12.71
CA GLY A 117 -1.72 13.22 -13.51
C GLY A 117 -0.50 12.30 -13.72
N PHE A 118 -0.46 11.12 -13.09
CA PHE A 118 0.68 10.21 -13.22
C PHE A 118 0.62 9.42 -14.53
N ALA A 119 1.78 9.31 -15.19
CA ALA A 119 1.94 8.40 -16.31
C ALA A 119 1.82 6.94 -15.86
N ALA A 120 1.34 6.06 -16.74
CA ALA A 120 1.10 4.65 -16.40
C ALA A 120 2.38 3.90 -15.98
N ASP A 121 3.54 4.34 -16.48
CA ASP A 121 4.87 3.81 -16.18
C ASP A 121 5.65 4.69 -15.20
N SER A 122 4.96 5.47 -14.37
CA SER A 122 5.58 6.28 -13.33
C SER A 122 5.71 5.53 -12.01
N VAL A 123 6.64 6.00 -11.18
CA VAL A 123 6.85 5.54 -9.80
C VAL A 123 5.59 5.69 -8.96
N GLY A 124 4.87 6.80 -9.12
CA GLY A 124 3.62 7.06 -8.39
C GLY A 124 2.53 6.01 -8.63
N CYS A 125 2.51 5.38 -9.81
CA CYS A 125 1.56 4.32 -10.13
C CYS A 125 1.95 2.95 -9.55
N ALA A 126 3.26 2.68 -9.38
CA ALA A 126 3.76 1.38 -8.92
C ALA A 126 4.19 1.34 -7.45
N MET A 127 4.31 2.50 -6.80
CA MET A 127 4.69 2.58 -5.39
C MET A 127 3.60 2.01 -4.48
N GLN A 128 4.03 1.63 -3.29
CA GLN A 128 3.18 1.20 -2.20
C GLN A 128 3.10 2.31 -1.15
N THR A 129 1.94 2.47 -0.54
CA THR A 129 1.69 3.50 0.50
C THR A 129 1.66 2.91 1.92
N ASP A 130 1.90 1.60 2.05
CA ASP A 130 2.01 0.89 3.32
C ASP A 130 3.46 0.73 3.77
N PHE A 131 3.95 1.73 4.49
CA PHE A 131 5.29 1.72 5.08
C PHE A 131 5.26 2.08 6.56
N VAL A 132 6.29 1.66 7.29
CA VAL A 132 6.45 2.04 8.69
C VAL A 132 7.24 3.33 8.77
N ALA A 133 6.58 4.39 9.23
CA ALA A 133 7.20 5.66 9.59
C ALA A 133 7.33 5.82 11.10
N VAL A 134 8.41 6.49 11.52
CA VAL A 134 8.72 6.86 12.91
C VAL A 134 9.25 8.29 12.98
N SER A 135 9.06 8.94 14.13
CA SER A 135 9.63 10.26 14.37
C SER A 135 11.13 10.19 14.66
N THR A 136 11.89 11.23 14.30
CA THR A 136 13.29 11.40 14.75
C THR A 136 13.45 11.34 16.27
N GLU A 137 12.41 11.71 17.01
CA GLU A 137 12.38 11.76 18.49
C GLU A 137 11.85 10.46 19.14
N GLU A 138 11.42 9.47 18.34
CA GLU A 138 10.94 8.18 18.85
C GLU A 138 12.11 7.28 19.29
N LYS A 139 11.98 6.55 20.41
CA LYS A 139 13.02 5.62 20.86
C LYS A 139 13.03 4.36 20.00
N VAL A 140 14.21 3.76 19.84
CA VAL A 140 14.36 2.45 19.18
C VAL A 140 13.52 1.38 19.88
N SER A 141 13.41 1.41 21.21
CA SER A 141 12.55 0.49 21.98
C SER A 141 11.09 0.50 21.54
N ASP A 142 10.55 1.68 21.26
CA ASP A 142 9.14 1.88 20.97
C ASP A 142 8.83 1.40 19.55
N LEU A 143 9.73 1.69 18.60
CA LEU A 143 9.70 1.13 17.25
C LEU A 143 9.76 -0.41 17.30
N VAL A 144 10.72 -0.99 18.02
CA VAL A 144 10.85 -2.44 18.15
C VAL A 144 9.59 -3.06 18.77
N ALA A 145 9.00 -2.43 19.79
CA ALA A 145 7.75 -2.90 20.39
C ALA A 145 6.59 -2.88 19.39
N ARG A 146 6.46 -1.83 18.57
CA ARG A 146 5.47 -1.76 17.48
C ARG A 146 5.68 -2.88 16.45
N LEU A 147 6.93 -3.11 16.03
CA LEU A 147 7.24 -4.16 15.06
C LEU A 147 6.96 -5.57 15.61
N LYS A 148 7.19 -5.81 16.89
CA LYS A 148 6.86 -7.09 17.55
C LYS A 148 5.37 -7.41 17.53
N ASN A 149 4.50 -6.40 17.46
CA ASN A 149 3.05 -6.59 17.35
C ASN A 149 2.59 -6.90 15.92
N LEU A 150 3.49 -6.84 14.93
CA LEU A 150 3.18 -7.21 13.55
C LEU A 150 3.40 -8.72 13.33
N PRO A 151 2.56 -9.38 12.50
CA PRO A 151 2.84 -10.74 12.05
C PRO A 151 4.19 -10.81 11.33
N ARG A 152 5.00 -11.84 11.60
CA ARG A 152 6.34 -11.99 11.01
C ARG A 152 6.39 -11.80 9.48
N PRO A 153 5.47 -12.35 8.67
CA PRO A 153 5.48 -12.14 7.22
C PRO A 153 5.19 -10.70 6.77
N LYS A 154 4.75 -9.83 7.68
CA LYS A 154 4.44 -8.42 7.44
C LYS A 154 5.49 -7.47 8.03
N LEU A 155 6.61 -8.00 8.54
CA LEU A 155 7.70 -7.13 8.99
C LEU A 155 8.29 -6.38 7.79
N PRO A 156 8.42 -5.05 7.86
CA PRO A 156 9.00 -4.27 6.78
C PRO A 156 10.50 -4.53 6.69
N LEU A 157 11.08 -4.37 5.49
CA LEU A 157 12.55 -4.45 5.31
C LEU A 157 13.27 -3.26 5.95
N ALA A 158 12.61 -2.10 5.97
CA ALA A 158 13.12 -0.86 6.54
C ALA A 158 11.99 -0.02 7.13
N CYS A 159 12.35 0.81 8.10
CA CYS A 159 11.51 1.84 8.70
C CYS A 159 12.04 3.21 8.28
N PHE A 160 11.12 4.14 8.00
CA PHE A 160 11.47 5.47 7.53
C PHE A 160 11.36 6.47 8.67
N VAL A 161 12.41 7.28 8.85
CA VAL A 161 12.48 8.26 9.92
C VAL A 161 12.10 9.63 9.38
N GLN A 162 11.11 10.25 9.99
CA GLN A 162 10.52 11.52 9.57
C GLN A 162 10.77 12.62 10.61
N GLY A 163 10.95 13.84 10.14
CA GLY A 163 10.94 15.03 10.99
C GLY A 163 9.51 15.41 11.41
N LYS A 164 9.38 16.50 12.19
CA LYS A 164 8.10 16.99 12.72
C LYS A 164 7.03 17.26 11.65
N ASN A 165 7.46 17.63 10.45
CA ASN A 165 6.58 18.01 9.35
C ASN A 165 6.34 16.85 8.35
N GLY A 166 6.72 15.61 8.68
CA GLY A 166 6.59 14.45 7.78
C GLY A 166 7.70 14.32 6.74
N GLU A 167 8.63 15.28 6.68
CA GLU A 167 9.80 15.25 5.80
C GLU A 167 10.65 14.00 6.09
N LEU A 168 11.05 13.28 5.03
CA LEU A 168 11.95 12.14 5.15
C LEU A 168 13.35 12.60 5.60
N LYS A 169 13.80 12.12 6.77
CA LYS A 169 15.13 12.40 7.31
C LYS A 169 16.09 11.22 7.22
N GLY A 170 15.58 10.00 7.27
CA GLY A 170 16.43 8.83 7.29
C GLY A 170 15.69 7.52 7.06
N ILE A 171 16.47 6.45 7.01
CA ILE A 171 16.02 5.07 6.89
C ILE A 171 16.79 4.24 7.91
N ILE A 172 16.09 3.32 8.57
CA ILE A 172 16.69 2.30 9.43
C ILE A 172 16.30 0.95 8.87
N ARG A 173 17.26 0.08 8.54
CA ARG A 173 16.93 -1.28 8.11
C ARG A 173 16.43 -2.06 9.32
N THR A 174 15.37 -2.84 9.16
CA THR A 174 14.77 -3.56 10.30
C THR A 174 15.77 -4.52 10.97
N VAL A 175 16.71 -5.08 10.18
CA VAL A 175 17.80 -5.93 10.67
C VAL A 175 18.82 -5.18 11.53
N GLU A 176 18.97 -3.86 11.37
CA GLU A 176 19.94 -3.06 12.13
C GLU A 176 19.46 -2.75 13.55
N LEU A 177 18.14 -2.77 13.77
CA LEU A 177 17.52 -2.45 15.06
C LEU A 177 18.06 -3.34 16.20
N ALA A 178 18.54 -4.56 15.88
CA ALA A 178 19.14 -5.47 16.83
C ALA A 178 20.49 -4.98 17.40
N PHE A 179 21.17 -4.06 16.73
CA PHE A 179 22.51 -3.57 17.11
C PHE A 179 22.47 -2.20 17.80
N PHE A 180 21.32 -1.53 17.82
CA PHE A 180 21.19 -0.21 18.45
C PHE A 180 20.76 -0.30 19.91
N SER A 181 21.17 0.69 20.70
CA SER A 181 20.69 0.81 22.08
C SER A 181 19.16 1.04 22.09
N PRO A 182 18.39 0.33 22.93
CA PRO A 182 16.95 0.55 23.06
C PRO A 182 16.56 1.98 23.45
N SER A 183 17.43 2.68 24.19
CA SER A 183 17.20 4.06 24.63
C SER A 183 17.60 5.11 23.60
N ALA A 184 18.30 4.72 22.52
CA ALA A 184 18.69 5.65 21.46
C ALA A 184 17.45 6.17 20.72
N LEU A 185 17.57 7.37 20.16
CA LEU A 185 16.55 7.97 19.31
C LEU A 185 16.70 7.44 17.88
N CYS A 186 15.58 7.22 17.19
CA CYS A 186 15.60 6.79 15.79
C CYS A 186 16.38 7.79 14.92
N GLY A 187 16.28 9.09 15.20
CA GLY A 187 17.02 10.13 14.50
C GLY A 187 18.55 10.07 14.67
N SER A 188 19.07 9.49 15.76
CA SER A 188 20.52 9.39 15.98
C SER A 188 21.15 8.14 15.36
N VAL A 189 20.34 7.13 15.03
CA VAL A 189 20.81 5.84 14.47
C VAL A 189 20.45 5.66 13.00
N MET A 190 19.63 6.55 12.43
CA MET A 190 19.22 6.47 11.03
C MET A 190 20.37 6.69 10.05
N GLY A 191 20.36 5.93 8.95
CA GLY A 191 21.13 6.27 7.77
C GLY A 191 20.42 7.33 6.93
N LYS A 192 21.18 8.14 6.18
CA LYS A 192 20.58 9.04 5.18
C LYS A 192 20.07 8.22 3.99
N PRO A 193 18.92 8.56 3.39
CA PRO A 193 18.49 7.93 2.15
C PRO A 193 19.51 8.24 1.06
N THR A 194 20.07 7.22 0.40
CA THR A 194 21.05 7.42 -0.68
C THR A 194 20.38 7.99 -1.93
N HIS A 195 19.13 7.60 -2.17
CA HIS A 195 18.31 8.05 -3.28
C HIS A 195 16.86 8.20 -2.81
N THR A 196 16.17 9.19 -3.37
CA THR A 196 14.71 9.37 -3.24
C THR A 196 14.13 9.52 -4.63
N LEU A 197 12.91 9.02 -4.84
CA LEU A 197 12.17 9.19 -6.08
C LEU A 197 11.04 10.20 -5.89
N ARG A 198 10.58 10.76 -7.00
CA ARG A 198 9.32 11.51 -7.10
C ARG A 198 8.25 10.65 -7.77
N PRO A 199 6.95 10.88 -7.52
CA PRO A 199 5.87 10.14 -8.18
C PRO A 199 5.88 10.22 -9.70
N GLN A 200 6.42 11.31 -10.26
CA GLN A 200 6.49 11.56 -11.70
C GLN A 200 7.71 10.88 -12.35
N ASP A 201 8.67 10.37 -11.57
CA ASP A 201 9.83 9.67 -12.11
C ASP A 201 9.38 8.40 -12.85
N THR A 202 10.15 8.00 -13.86
CA THR A 202 9.86 6.80 -14.63
C THR A 202 10.31 5.54 -13.88
N LEU A 203 9.58 4.44 -14.09
CA LEU A 203 10.00 3.13 -13.56
C LEU A 203 11.36 2.70 -14.12
N GLN A 204 11.71 3.10 -15.34
CA GLN A 204 13.02 2.83 -15.92
C GLN A 204 14.16 3.51 -15.13
N ALA A 205 13.96 4.75 -14.69
CA ALA A 205 14.94 5.44 -13.85
C ALA A 205 15.11 4.72 -12.51
N ALA A 206 14.01 4.34 -11.86
CA ALA A 206 14.05 3.53 -10.65
C ALA A 206 14.76 2.18 -10.86
N GLN A 207 14.55 1.52 -12.00
CA GLN A 207 15.20 0.26 -12.34
C GLN A 207 16.72 0.38 -12.35
N LYS A 208 17.26 1.48 -12.91
CA LYS A 208 18.70 1.74 -12.97
C LYS A 208 19.30 1.88 -11.56
N ILE A 209 18.59 2.55 -10.66
CA ILE A 209 19.02 2.71 -9.26
C ILE A 209 19.06 1.35 -8.55
N PHE A 210 18.04 0.51 -8.75
CA PHE A 210 18.05 -0.86 -8.21
C PHE A 210 19.16 -1.73 -8.81
N ALA A 211 19.39 -1.63 -10.12
CA ALA A 211 20.42 -2.41 -10.82
C ALA A 211 21.84 -2.05 -10.38
N ALA A 212 22.07 -0.81 -9.93
CA ALA A 212 23.35 -0.42 -9.34
C ALA A 212 23.64 -1.14 -8.00
N GLY A 213 22.68 -1.87 -7.41
CA GLY A 213 22.93 -2.83 -6.33
C GLY A 213 22.97 -2.25 -4.91
N HIS A 214 22.69 -0.96 -4.73
CA HIS A 214 22.91 -0.27 -3.45
C HIS A 214 21.67 -0.15 -2.56
N VAL A 215 20.48 -0.54 -3.03
CA VAL A 215 19.21 -0.26 -2.33
C VAL A 215 18.17 -1.35 -2.58
N GLN A 216 17.45 -1.74 -1.52
CA GLN A 216 16.35 -2.71 -1.59
C GLN A 216 14.96 -2.08 -1.59
N LEU A 217 14.87 -0.81 -1.16
CA LEU A 217 13.66 0.00 -1.16
C LEU A 217 14.05 1.43 -1.50
N LEU A 218 13.23 2.10 -2.31
CA LEU A 218 13.40 3.50 -2.66
C LEU A 218 12.24 4.31 -2.05
N PRO A 219 12.51 5.26 -1.16
CA PRO A 219 11.48 6.17 -0.68
C PRO A 219 10.99 7.07 -1.82
N VAL A 220 9.67 7.29 -1.87
CA VAL A 220 9.02 8.22 -2.78
C VAL A 220 8.53 9.42 -1.99
N VAL A 221 9.00 10.60 -2.37
CA VAL A 221 8.70 11.86 -1.69
C VAL A 221 7.98 12.84 -2.62
N ASN A 222 7.13 13.71 -2.07
CA ASN A 222 6.52 14.81 -2.80
C ASN A 222 7.50 16.01 -2.95
N GLU A 223 7.01 17.15 -3.44
CA GLU A 223 7.82 18.36 -3.66
C GLU A 223 8.37 18.94 -2.34
N GLU A 224 7.61 18.83 -1.26
CA GLU A 224 7.99 19.22 0.10
C GLU A 224 8.89 18.19 0.82
N LYS A 225 9.36 17.16 0.11
CA LYS A 225 10.17 16.05 0.64
C LYS A 225 9.45 15.21 1.71
N ILE A 226 8.12 15.28 1.78
CA ILE A 226 7.29 14.41 2.62
C ILE A 226 7.27 13.02 2.00
N LEU A 227 7.52 11.99 2.81
CA LEU A 227 7.43 10.60 2.36
C LEU A 227 5.96 10.22 2.12
N ILE A 228 5.65 9.85 0.88
CA ILE A 228 4.30 9.50 0.43
C ILE A 228 4.18 8.05 -0.03
N GLY A 229 5.29 7.37 -0.26
CA GLY A 229 5.29 5.98 -0.69
C GLY A 229 6.67 5.35 -0.66
N VAL A 230 6.71 4.07 -0.99
CA VAL A 230 7.93 3.28 -1.13
C VAL A 230 7.84 2.46 -2.41
N LEU A 231 8.93 2.38 -3.13
CA LEU A 231 9.06 1.51 -4.29
C LEU A 231 10.01 0.37 -3.97
N ALA A 232 9.59 -0.84 -4.31
CA ALA A 232 10.39 -2.04 -4.18
C ALA A 232 10.73 -2.59 -5.59
N PRO A 233 11.82 -3.38 -5.75
CA PRO A 233 12.27 -3.86 -7.05
C PRO A 233 11.18 -4.53 -7.89
N GLN A 234 10.30 -5.31 -7.25
CA GLN A 234 9.19 -6.00 -7.91
C GLN A 234 8.19 -5.07 -8.58
N GLY A 235 8.01 -3.84 -8.06
CA GLY A 235 7.11 -2.84 -8.64
C GLY A 235 7.60 -2.29 -9.98
N VAL A 236 8.89 -2.45 -10.28
CA VAL A 236 9.50 -1.99 -11.53
C VAL A 236 9.44 -3.07 -12.62
N VAL A 237 9.44 -4.36 -12.23
CA VAL A 237 9.50 -5.50 -13.16
C VAL A 237 8.15 -5.75 -13.85
N THR A 238 7.03 -5.41 -13.21
CA THR A 238 5.67 -5.69 -13.70
C THR A 238 5.29 -4.93 -14.98
N SER A 239 5.93 -3.80 -15.28
CA SER A 239 5.63 -3.05 -16.51
C SER A 239 6.34 -3.59 -17.77
N SER A 240 7.33 -4.48 -17.61
CA SER A 240 8.15 -4.98 -18.74
C SER A 240 7.54 -6.20 -19.47
N LYS A 241 6.57 -6.92 -18.86
CA LYS A 241 6.07 -8.18 -19.43
C LYS A 241 5.09 -8.05 -20.61
N LYS A 242 4.63 -6.84 -20.97
CA LYS A 242 3.76 -6.64 -22.15
C LYS A 242 4.49 -6.39 -23.47
N THR A 243 5.81 -6.19 -23.48
CA THR A 243 6.49 -5.70 -24.71
C THR A 243 7.38 -6.73 -25.41
N LEU A 244 7.87 -7.78 -24.71
CA LEU A 244 8.82 -8.72 -25.34
C LEU A 244 8.15 -9.85 -26.14
N TRP A 245 6.99 -10.36 -25.69
CA TRP A 245 6.37 -11.55 -26.29
C TRP A 245 5.56 -11.29 -27.57
N GLN A 246 5.16 -10.03 -27.84
CA GLN A 246 4.47 -9.67 -29.08
C GLN A 246 5.42 -9.43 -30.26
N LYS A 247 6.74 -9.27 -30.03
CA LYS A 247 7.73 -9.13 -31.12
C LYS A 247 8.28 -10.45 -31.66
N LEU A 248 7.94 -11.58 -31.04
CA LEU A 248 8.40 -12.92 -31.45
C LEU A 248 7.31 -13.77 -32.14
N LYS A 249 6.12 -13.18 -32.37
CA LYS A 249 5.10 -13.75 -33.27
C LYS A 249 4.89 -12.79 -34.43
N GLY A 250 5.86 -12.77 -35.34
CA GLY A 250 5.55 -12.57 -36.75
C GLY A 250 4.76 -13.77 -37.27
#